data_AF-A0A8B6DFH7-F1
#
_entry.id   AF-A0A8B6DFH7-F1
#
_cell.length_a   1.000
_cell.length_b   1.000
_cell.length_c   1.000
_cell.angle_alpha   90.00
_cell.angle_beta   90.00
_cell.angle_gamma   90.00
#
_symmetry.space_group_name_H-M   'P 1'
#
loop_
_entity.id
_entity.type
_entity.pdbx_description
1 polymer ?
#
loop_
_entity_poly.entity_id
_entity_poly.type
_entity_poly.pdbx_seq_one_letter_code
_entity_poly.pdbx_strand_id
1 'polypeptide(L)'
;MEAKMKAVRAGHKGAVTKLLRKFEDIQQSSEADYEEISTLLEAVTQKKGVLENINEKILEQTSDEDVAGEIQDSDEYMYNLEYKLRQITKLAKSVKWKHEYLTSLREYHRNIGKDNQTIKVGDVVQVYEESPRTKWNLAVIDQLNIGGDGKTRSAVIRTKNGLTSRPITKLYPLEVSENRDFTIDNNCDLNNPSTSRNLGRKAKSVAIEKLKKWTNGNNS
;
A
#
# COMPACT_ATOMS: atom_id res chain seq x y z
N MET A 1 17.21 5.19 45.30
CA MET A 1 16.01 5.53 44.50
C MET A 1 16.15 4.92 43.10
N GLU A 2 17.34 4.96 42.51
CA GLU A 2 17.78 4.26 41.30
C GLU A 2 17.29 2.79 41.17
N ALA A 3 17.57 1.92 42.15
CA ALA A 3 17.18 0.50 42.08
C ALA A 3 15.67 0.28 41.86
N LYS A 4 14.82 1.16 42.42
CA LYS A 4 13.37 1.13 42.22
C LYS A 4 13.00 1.51 40.77
N MET A 5 13.68 2.50 40.19
CA MET A 5 13.47 2.90 38.79
C MET A 5 13.92 1.83 37.80
N LYS A 6 15.05 1.16 38.06
CA LYS A 6 15.52 0.02 37.25
C LYS A 6 14.51 -1.14 37.27
N ALA A 7 13.90 -1.44 38.43
CA ALA A 7 12.83 -2.44 38.52
C ALA A 7 11.58 -2.04 37.71
N VAL A 8 11.16 -0.77 37.77
CA VAL A 8 10.04 -0.27 36.95
C VAL A 8 10.37 -0.37 35.46
N ARG A 9 11.59 0.03 35.06
CA ARG A 9 12.07 -0.12 33.67
C ARG A 9 11.96 -1.56 33.19
N ALA A 10 12.44 -2.52 33.97
CA ALA A 10 12.36 -3.94 33.63
C ALA A 10 10.91 -4.41 33.41
N GLY A 11 9.96 -3.95 34.24
CA GLY A 11 8.53 -4.22 34.06
C GLY A 11 7.98 -3.67 32.73
N HIS A 12 8.35 -2.44 32.37
CA HIS A 12 7.97 -1.84 31.08
C HIS A 12 8.62 -2.57 29.90
N LYS A 13 9.90 -2.96 29.99
CA LYS A 13 10.57 -3.79 28.99
C LYS A 13 9.83 -5.13 28.79
N GLY A 14 9.39 -5.77 29.87
CA GLY A 14 8.58 -6.99 29.82
C GLY A 14 7.22 -6.80 29.13
N ALA A 15 6.57 -5.66 29.34
CA ALA A 15 5.32 -5.33 28.63
C ALA A 15 5.57 -5.12 27.12
N VAL A 16 6.67 -4.45 26.75
CA VAL A 16 7.08 -4.29 25.35
C VAL A 16 7.35 -5.65 24.71
N THR A 17 8.07 -6.55 25.37
CA THR A 17 8.32 -7.91 24.86
C THR A 17 7.03 -8.65 24.54
N LYS A 18 6.00 -8.53 25.40
CA LYS A 18 4.68 -9.13 25.13
C LYS A 18 4.00 -8.51 23.90
N LEU A 19 4.11 -7.20 23.70
CA LEU A 19 3.59 -6.53 22.51
C LEU A 19 4.34 -6.96 21.24
N LEU A 20 5.66 -7.06 21.30
CA LEU A 20 6.47 -7.51 20.16
C LEU A 20 6.17 -8.96 19.78
N ARG A 21 5.89 -9.83 20.75
CA ARG A 21 5.44 -11.20 20.47
C ARG A 21 4.11 -11.22 19.71
N LYS A 22 3.14 -10.40 20.13
CA LYS A 22 1.87 -10.26 19.38
C LYS A 22 2.11 -9.81 17.95
N PHE A 23 3.06 -8.90 17.73
CA PHE A 23 3.42 -8.49 16.37
C PHE A 23 3.98 -9.66 15.54
N GLU A 24 4.84 -10.48 16.13
CA GLU A 24 5.37 -11.69 15.47
C GLU A 24 4.25 -12.68 15.13
N ASP A 25 3.27 -12.86 16.03
CA ASP A 25 2.09 -13.69 15.77
C ASP A 25 1.26 -13.14 14.58
N ILE A 26 1.05 -11.80 14.51
CA ILE A 26 0.36 -11.15 13.39
C ILE A 26 1.12 -11.32 12.08
N GLN A 27 2.46 -11.25 12.09
CA GLN A 27 3.27 -11.47 10.89
C GLN A 27 3.13 -12.89 10.34
N GLN A 28 2.88 -13.87 11.21
CA GLN A 28 2.65 -15.26 10.84
C GLN A 28 1.21 -15.49 10.33
N SER A 29 0.27 -14.59 10.64
CA SER A 29 -1.13 -14.68 10.20
C SER A 29 -1.28 -14.39 8.71
N SER A 30 -2.15 -15.14 8.03
CA SER A 30 -2.50 -14.89 6.63
C SER A 30 -3.40 -13.66 6.43
N GLU A 31 -4.07 -13.22 7.49
CA GLU A 31 -4.96 -12.06 7.49
C GLU A 31 -4.52 -11.10 8.60
N ALA A 32 -3.72 -10.12 8.20
CA ALA A 32 -3.28 -9.05 9.08
C ALA A 32 -4.37 -7.97 9.16
N ASP A 33 -4.96 -7.78 10.34
CA ASP A 33 -5.92 -6.73 10.61
C ASP A 33 -5.22 -5.39 10.85
N TYR A 34 -5.63 -4.37 10.09
CA TYR A 34 -5.08 -3.02 10.22
C TYR A 34 -5.31 -2.45 11.61
N GLU A 35 -6.50 -2.66 12.19
CA GLU A 35 -6.85 -2.07 13.49
C GLU A 35 -6.02 -2.69 14.62
N GLU A 36 -5.79 -4.00 14.56
CA GLU A 36 -4.92 -4.71 15.49
C GLU A 36 -3.48 -4.20 15.41
N ILE A 37 -2.93 -4.07 14.19
CA ILE A 37 -1.56 -3.55 13.98
C ILE A 37 -1.46 -2.08 14.42
N SER A 38 -2.47 -1.27 14.14
CA SER A 38 -2.52 0.15 14.52
C SER A 38 -2.51 0.31 16.03
N THR A 39 -3.36 -0.44 16.73
CA THR A 39 -3.43 -0.47 18.20
C THR A 39 -2.09 -0.93 18.80
N LEU A 40 -1.47 -1.95 18.21
CA LEU A 40 -0.17 -2.43 18.65
C LEU A 40 0.92 -1.37 18.45
N LEU A 41 0.96 -0.71 17.30
CA LEU A 41 1.93 0.36 17.00
C LEU A 41 1.80 1.51 18.01
N GLU A 42 0.58 1.93 18.33
CA GLU A 42 0.32 2.97 19.32
C GLU A 42 0.79 2.54 20.72
N ALA A 43 0.45 1.31 21.14
CA ALA A 43 0.85 0.78 22.44
C ALA A 43 2.39 0.68 22.58
N VAL A 44 3.09 0.19 21.56
CA VAL A 44 4.57 0.09 21.59
C VAL A 44 5.20 1.48 21.58
N THR A 45 4.67 2.42 20.79
CA THR A 45 5.16 3.81 20.74
C THR A 45 4.98 4.51 22.10
N GLN A 46 3.82 4.33 22.74
CA GLN A 46 3.57 4.86 24.08
C GLN A 46 4.55 4.26 25.09
N LYS A 47 4.79 2.95 25.06
CA LYS A 47 5.76 2.30 25.95
C LYS A 47 7.19 2.76 25.70
N LYS A 48 7.58 3.02 24.45
CA LYS A 48 8.87 3.62 24.10
C LYS A 48 9.08 4.96 24.81
N GLY A 49 8.12 5.88 24.72
CA GLY A 49 8.23 7.19 25.37
C GLY A 49 8.31 7.10 26.90
N VAL A 50 7.60 6.14 27.52
CA VAL A 50 7.74 5.90 28.97
C VAL A 50 9.13 5.37 29.33
N LEU A 51 9.71 4.49 28.50
CA LEU A 51 11.06 3.97 28.73
C LEU A 51 12.12 5.06 28.56
N GLU A 52 12.00 5.95 27.58
CA GLU A 52 12.87 7.12 27.40
C GLU A 52 12.87 7.99 28.67
N ASN A 53 11.69 8.30 29.21
CA ASN A 53 11.56 9.08 30.44
C ASN A 53 12.19 8.38 31.66
N ILE A 54 12.02 7.05 31.78
CA ILE A 54 12.62 6.29 32.88
C ILE A 54 14.15 6.26 32.73
N ASN A 55 14.68 6.09 31.52
CA ASN A 55 16.11 6.08 31.26
C ASN A 55 16.75 7.42 31.64
N GLU A 56 16.15 8.55 31.25
CA GLU A 56 16.62 9.89 31.63
C GLU A 56 16.71 10.04 33.15
N LYS A 57 15.66 9.65 33.89
CA LYS A 57 15.63 9.69 35.37
C LYS A 57 16.63 8.76 36.05
N ILE A 58 16.96 7.63 35.42
CA ILE A 58 17.99 6.72 35.93
C ILE A 58 19.35 7.40 35.77
N LEU A 59 19.65 7.96 34.60
CA LEU A 59 20.92 8.63 34.33
C LEU A 59 21.18 9.81 35.27
N GLU A 60 20.16 10.59 35.63
CA GLU A 60 20.28 11.68 36.61
C GLU A 60 20.69 11.21 38.02
N GLN A 61 20.50 9.93 38.35
CA GLN A 61 20.73 9.37 39.68
C GLN A 61 21.88 8.37 39.73
N THR A 62 22.46 8.00 38.57
CA THR A 62 23.57 7.06 38.48
C THR A 62 24.90 7.79 38.75
N SER A 63 25.84 7.12 39.43
CA SER A 63 27.16 7.69 39.70
C SER A 63 28.04 7.72 38.45
N ASP A 64 28.99 8.66 38.40
CA ASP A 64 29.87 8.85 37.25
C ASP A 64 30.61 7.57 36.83
N GLU A 65 30.95 6.69 37.79
CA GLU A 65 31.60 5.41 37.50
C GLU A 65 30.71 4.44 36.71
N ASP A 66 29.40 4.45 36.94
CA ASP A 66 28.44 3.48 36.38
C ASP A 66 27.64 4.06 35.19
N VAL A 67 27.65 5.38 34.99
CA VAL A 67 26.87 6.08 33.94
C VAL A 67 27.12 5.51 32.54
N ALA A 68 28.38 5.22 32.19
CA ALA A 68 28.72 4.74 30.86
C ALA A 68 28.07 3.39 30.53
N GLY A 69 28.07 2.45 31.48
CA GLY A 69 27.42 1.15 31.32
C GLY A 69 25.90 1.28 31.24
N GLU A 70 25.32 2.16 32.05
CA GLU A 70 23.88 2.41 32.05
C GLU A 70 23.37 3.01 30.73
N ILE A 71 24.14 3.93 30.13
CA ILE A 71 23.86 4.49 28.79
C ILE A 71 23.90 3.36 27.76
N GLN A 72 24.97 2.57 27.74
CA GLN A 72 25.16 1.50 26.76
C GLN A 72 24.00 0.48 26.80
N ASP A 73 23.62 0.00 27.98
CA ASP A 73 22.53 -0.97 28.15
C ASP A 73 21.16 -0.40 27.74
N SER A 74 20.94 0.90 27.99
CA SER A 74 19.75 1.62 27.57
C SER A 74 19.68 1.72 26.05
N ASP A 75 20.77 2.19 25.43
CA ASP A 75 20.86 2.44 23.99
C ASP A 75 20.72 1.16 23.18
N GLU A 76 21.36 0.07 23.61
CA GLU A 76 21.23 -1.23 22.94
C GLU A 76 19.77 -1.71 22.93
N TYR A 77 19.06 -1.59 24.05
CA TYR A 77 17.66 -1.97 24.11
C TYR A 77 16.78 -1.06 23.24
N MET A 78 17.01 0.26 23.31
CA MET A 78 16.24 1.25 22.57
C MET A 78 16.43 1.10 21.07
N TYR A 79 17.66 0.84 20.61
CA TYR A 79 17.97 0.56 19.21
C TYR A 79 17.18 -0.64 18.68
N ASN A 80 17.18 -1.76 19.42
CA ASN A 80 16.43 -2.96 19.05
C ASN A 80 14.91 -2.70 19.00
N LEU A 81 14.40 -1.94 19.95
CA LEU A 81 12.98 -1.54 19.99
C LEU A 81 12.61 -0.65 18.79
N GLU A 82 13.45 0.33 18.46
CA GLU A 82 13.26 1.19 17.28
C GLU A 82 13.27 0.40 15.99
N TYR A 83 14.20 -0.55 15.86
CA TYR A 83 14.24 -1.45 14.71
C TYR A 83 12.91 -2.20 14.54
N LYS A 84 12.37 -2.78 15.62
CA LYS A 84 11.07 -3.47 15.59
C LYS A 84 9.91 -2.51 15.29
N LEU A 85 9.90 -1.30 15.85
CA LEU A 85 8.91 -0.26 15.54
C LEU A 85 8.90 0.12 14.06
N ARG A 86 10.07 0.19 13.41
CA ARG A 86 10.15 0.42 11.95
C ARG A 86 9.49 -0.71 11.16
N GLN A 87 9.67 -1.97 11.59
CA GLN A 87 9.01 -3.12 10.95
C GLN A 87 7.49 -3.08 11.14
N ILE A 88 7.01 -2.82 12.36
CA ILE A 88 5.57 -2.66 12.66
C ILE A 88 4.97 -1.55 11.80
N THR A 89 5.61 -0.38 11.78
CA THR A 89 5.16 0.78 11.00
C THR A 89 5.08 0.46 9.50
N LYS A 90 6.08 -0.25 8.96
CA LYS A 90 6.11 -0.68 7.56
C LYS A 90 4.93 -1.61 7.25
N LEU A 91 4.65 -2.57 8.13
CA LEU A 91 3.51 -3.46 7.97
C LEU A 91 2.18 -2.69 8.04
N ALA A 92 2.00 -1.84 9.05
CA ALA A 92 0.80 -1.01 9.22
C ALA A 92 0.47 -0.19 7.96
N LYS A 93 1.49 0.49 7.41
CA LYS A 93 1.35 1.28 6.17
C LYS A 93 0.96 0.40 4.99
N SER A 94 1.59 -0.77 4.84
CA SER A 94 1.30 -1.70 3.73
C SER A 94 -0.13 -2.25 3.81
N VAL A 95 -0.58 -2.65 5.00
CA VAL A 95 -1.93 -3.20 5.21
C VAL A 95 -2.98 -2.12 4.99
N LYS A 96 -2.77 -0.91 5.54
CA LYS A 96 -3.65 0.24 5.32
C LYS A 96 -3.80 0.56 3.84
N TRP A 97 -2.69 0.68 3.13
CA TRP A 97 -2.70 0.98 1.70
C TRP A 97 -3.49 -0.06 0.92
N LYS A 98 -3.26 -1.35 1.19
CA LYS A 98 -4.00 -2.45 0.54
C LYS A 98 -5.50 -2.33 0.81
N HIS A 99 -5.89 -2.06 2.06
CA HIS A 99 -7.29 -1.93 2.44
C HIS A 99 -7.96 -0.72 1.78
N GLU A 100 -7.35 0.46 1.84
CA GLU A 100 -7.86 1.70 1.23
C GLU A 100 -7.94 1.59 -0.29
N TYR A 101 -6.89 1.05 -0.92
CA TYR A 101 -6.87 0.84 -2.36
C TYR A 101 -8.02 -0.09 -2.78
N LEU A 102 -8.11 -1.30 -2.21
CA LEU A 102 -9.17 -2.25 -2.55
C LEU A 102 -10.58 -1.71 -2.28
N THR A 103 -10.74 -0.89 -1.24
CA THR A 103 -12.02 -0.25 -0.93
C THR A 103 -12.37 0.80 -1.98
N SER A 104 -11.45 1.72 -2.30
CA SER A 104 -11.65 2.75 -3.31
C SER A 104 -11.96 2.17 -4.69
N LEU A 105 -11.36 1.01 -4.97
CA LEU A 105 -11.50 0.27 -6.20
C LEU A 105 -12.87 -0.38 -6.33
N ARG A 106 -13.33 -1.03 -5.25
CA ARG A 106 -14.69 -1.56 -5.17
C ARG A 106 -15.73 -0.45 -5.36
N GLU A 107 -15.50 0.71 -4.76
CA GLU A 107 -16.37 1.88 -4.94
C GLU A 107 -16.36 2.39 -6.37
N TYR A 108 -15.19 2.50 -7.00
CA TYR A 108 -15.04 2.86 -8.41
C TYR A 108 -15.82 1.91 -9.32
N HIS A 109 -15.64 0.59 -9.15
CA HIS A 109 -16.37 -0.42 -9.91
C HIS A 109 -17.89 -0.38 -9.67
N ARG A 110 -18.33 -0.10 -8.44
CA ARG A 110 -19.76 0.06 -8.13
C ARG A 110 -20.36 1.29 -8.83
N ASN A 111 -19.61 2.39 -8.88
CA ASN A 111 -20.10 3.67 -9.38
C ASN A 111 -20.09 3.77 -10.91
N ILE A 112 -19.31 2.94 -11.60
CA ILE A 112 -19.23 2.93 -13.07
C ILE A 112 -20.41 2.21 -13.72
N GLY A 113 -21.18 1.42 -12.98
CA GLY A 113 -22.25 0.60 -13.56
C GLY A 113 -21.70 -0.55 -14.40
N LYS A 114 -22.49 -1.60 -14.60
CA LYS A 114 -22.09 -2.81 -15.35
C LYS A 114 -21.84 -2.53 -16.83
N ASP A 115 -22.42 -1.46 -17.36
CA ASP A 115 -22.47 -1.19 -18.80
C ASP A 115 -21.29 -0.34 -19.31
N ASN A 116 -20.49 0.25 -18.41
CA ASN A 116 -19.34 1.09 -18.77
C ASN A 116 -17.98 0.39 -18.61
N GLN A 117 -17.93 -0.90 -18.29
CA GLN A 117 -16.67 -1.67 -18.37
C GLN A 117 -16.36 -2.01 -19.84
N THR A 118 -15.96 -0.99 -20.60
CA THR A 118 -15.55 -1.15 -21.99
C THR A 118 -14.11 -1.61 -22.05
N ILE A 119 -13.89 -2.86 -22.48
CA ILE A 119 -12.56 -3.39 -22.79
C ILE A 119 -12.04 -2.72 -24.06
N LYS A 120 -10.78 -2.25 -24.01
CA LYS A 120 -10.07 -1.65 -25.15
C LYS A 120 -8.91 -2.52 -25.60
N VAL A 121 -8.48 -2.31 -26.85
CA VAL A 121 -7.22 -2.90 -27.35
C VAL A 121 -6.06 -2.35 -26.52
N GLY A 122 -5.17 -3.24 -26.09
CA GLY A 122 -4.05 -2.91 -25.20
C GLY A 122 -4.34 -3.08 -23.71
N ASP A 123 -5.59 -3.25 -23.30
CA ASP A 123 -5.92 -3.50 -21.90
C ASP A 123 -5.38 -4.86 -21.43
N VAL A 124 -4.96 -4.91 -20.16
CA VAL A 124 -4.58 -6.16 -19.49
C VAL A 124 -5.81 -6.74 -18.80
N VAL A 125 -6.08 -8.01 -19.05
CA VAL A 125 -7.25 -8.73 -18.53
C VAL A 125 -6.83 -10.06 -17.89
N GLN A 126 -7.58 -10.51 -16.90
CA GLN A 126 -7.58 -11.90 -16.44
C GLN A 126 -8.51 -12.73 -17.32
N VAL A 127 -8.05 -13.90 -17.74
CA VAL A 127 -8.83 -14.86 -18.52
C VAL A 127 -9.48 -15.85 -17.58
N TYR A 128 -10.80 -15.96 -17.61
CA TYR A 128 -11.54 -16.93 -16.82
C TYR A 128 -11.05 -18.36 -17.11
N GLU A 129 -10.76 -19.09 -16.03
CA GLU A 129 -10.52 -20.52 -16.01
C GLU A 129 -11.31 -21.16 -14.88
N GLU A 130 -11.47 -22.49 -14.87
CA GLU A 130 -12.16 -23.20 -13.78
C GLU A 130 -11.37 -23.17 -12.46
N SER A 131 -10.09 -22.79 -12.50
CA SER A 131 -9.24 -22.64 -11.32
C SER A 131 -9.67 -21.42 -10.47
N PRO A 132 -9.23 -21.33 -9.20
CA PRO A 132 -9.46 -20.14 -8.38
C PRO A 132 -8.92 -18.88 -9.09
N ARG A 133 -9.64 -17.76 -8.98
CA ARG A 133 -9.33 -16.50 -9.68
C ARG A 133 -7.88 -16.03 -9.53
N THR A 134 -7.25 -16.32 -8.40
CA THR A 134 -5.82 -16.00 -8.13
C THR A 134 -4.85 -16.71 -9.08
N LYS A 135 -5.28 -17.79 -9.75
CA LYS A 135 -4.48 -18.59 -10.70
C LYS A 135 -4.81 -18.30 -12.17
N TRP A 136 -5.80 -17.45 -12.44
CA TRP A 136 -6.19 -17.13 -13.81
C TRP A 136 -5.04 -16.48 -14.59
N ASN A 137 -4.84 -16.92 -15.83
CA ASN A 137 -3.81 -16.37 -16.68
C ASN A 137 -4.11 -14.91 -17.06
N LEU A 138 -3.05 -14.10 -17.12
CA LEU A 138 -3.12 -12.74 -17.65
C LEU A 138 -2.98 -12.75 -19.17
N ALA A 139 -3.68 -11.83 -19.81
CA ALA A 139 -3.61 -11.60 -21.24
C ALA A 139 -3.72 -10.11 -21.57
N VAL A 140 -3.19 -9.71 -22.72
CA VAL A 140 -3.38 -8.37 -23.29
C VAL A 140 -4.36 -8.48 -24.44
N ILE A 141 -5.32 -7.54 -24.53
CA ILE A 141 -6.24 -7.48 -25.67
C ILE A 141 -5.47 -7.05 -26.92
N ASP A 142 -5.47 -7.90 -27.94
CA ASP A 142 -4.86 -7.63 -29.24
C ASP A 142 -5.87 -6.97 -30.18
N GLN A 143 -7.07 -7.54 -30.28
CA GLN A 143 -8.13 -7.08 -31.19
C GLN A 143 -9.52 -7.33 -30.58
N LEU A 144 -10.49 -6.50 -30.95
CA LEU A 144 -11.90 -6.64 -30.55
C LEU A 144 -12.74 -7.10 -31.74
N ASN A 145 -13.53 -8.16 -31.55
CA ASN A 145 -14.45 -8.66 -32.57
C ASN A 145 -15.83 -8.05 -32.36
N ILE A 146 -16.15 -7.07 -33.19
CA ILE A 146 -17.40 -6.32 -33.17
C ILE A 146 -18.39 -6.94 -34.16
N GLY A 147 -19.61 -7.21 -33.70
CA GLY A 147 -20.69 -7.68 -34.56
C GLY A 147 -21.28 -6.59 -35.44
N GLY A 148 -22.11 -6.98 -36.42
CA GLY A 148 -22.82 -6.02 -37.29
C GLY A 148 -23.78 -5.06 -36.55
N ASP A 149 -24.14 -5.39 -35.31
CA ASP A 149 -24.92 -4.55 -34.38
C ASP A 149 -24.05 -3.59 -33.54
N GLY A 150 -22.74 -3.49 -33.84
CA GLY A 150 -21.80 -2.61 -33.13
C GLY A 150 -21.37 -3.10 -31.75
N LYS A 151 -21.77 -4.32 -31.33
CA LYS A 151 -21.44 -4.88 -30.01
C LYS A 151 -20.21 -5.79 -30.08
N THR A 152 -19.29 -5.62 -29.14
CA THR A 152 -18.13 -6.50 -28.97
C THR A 152 -18.54 -7.82 -28.31
N ARG A 153 -18.38 -8.95 -29.01
CA ARG A 153 -18.76 -10.29 -28.49
C ARG A 153 -17.57 -11.12 -28.02
N SER A 154 -16.41 -10.96 -28.66
CA SER A 154 -15.16 -11.61 -28.31
C SER A 154 -13.97 -10.70 -28.55
N ALA A 155 -12.82 -11.06 -27.99
CA ALA A 155 -11.55 -10.41 -28.25
C ALA A 155 -10.48 -11.45 -28.55
N VAL A 156 -9.56 -11.09 -29.44
CA VAL A 156 -8.29 -11.80 -29.60
C VAL A 156 -7.37 -11.32 -28.50
N ILE A 157 -6.84 -12.25 -27.72
CA ILE A 157 -5.99 -11.98 -26.58
C ILE A 157 -4.60 -12.57 -26.79
N ARG A 158 -3.58 -11.85 -26.35
CA ARG A 158 -2.19 -12.28 -26.34
C ARG A 158 -1.83 -12.79 -24.97
N THR A 159 -1.54 -14.09 -24.89
CA THR A 159 -1.04 -14.76 -23.69
C THR A 159 0.42 -15.16 -23.89
N LYS A 160 1.09 -15.63 -22.82
CA LYS A 160 2.42 -16.23 -22.92
C LYS A 160 2.50 -17.42 -23.90
N ASN A 161 1.37 -18.08 -24.16
CA ASN A 161 1.29 -19.26 -25.03
C ASN A 161 0.88 -18.90 -26.47
N GLY A 162 0.73 -17.61 -26.79
CA GLY A 162 0.31 -17.12 -28.10
C GLY A 162 -1.05 -16.43 -28.11
N LEU A 163 -1.58 -16.22 -29.32
CA LEU A 163 -2.86 -15.56 -29.56
C LEU A 163 -4.02 -16.54 -29.46
N THR A 164 -5.06 -16.19 -28.71
CA THR A 164 -6.29 -16.99 -28.62
C THR A 164 -7.51 -16.08 -28.65
N SER A 165 -8.66 -16.58 -29.12
CA SER A 165 -9.91 -15.82 -29.11
C SER A 165 -10.76 -16.22 -27.91
N ARG A 166 -11.26 -15.25 -27.14
CA ARG A 166 -12.09 -15.48 -25.96
C ARG A 166 -13.32 -14.57 -25.96
N PRO A 167 -14.49 -15.07 -25.52
CA PRO A 167 -15.67 -14.23 -25.30
C PRO A 167 -15.39 -13.13 -24.29
N ILE A 168 -15.97 -11.94 -24.49
CA ILE A 168 -15.83 -10.80 -23.55
C ILE A 168 -16.27 -11.18 -22.13
N THR A 169 -17.30 -12.02 -22.01
CA THR A 169 -17.81 -12.52 -20.72
C THR A 169 -16.81 -13.36 -19.91
N LYS A 170 -15.73 -13.81 -20.56
CA LYS A 170 -14.65 -14.60 -19.95
C LYS A 170 -13.37 -13.77 -19.75
N LEU A 171 -13.43 -12.46 -19.99
CA LEU A 171 -12.32 -11.54 -19.83
C LEU A 171 -12.65 -10.51 -18.76
N TYR A 172 -11.77 -10.41 -17.76
CA TYR A 172 -11.95 -9.53 -16.61
C TYR A 172 -10.86 -8.46 -16.64
N PRO A 173 -11.20 -7.19 -16.94
CA PRO A 173 -10.23 -6.10 -16.96
C PRO A 173 -9.51 -5.94 -15.62
N LEU A 174 -8.20 -5.71 -15.67
CA LEU A 174 -7.48 -5.15 -14.54
C LEU A 174 -7.66 -3.63 -14.54
N GLU A 175 -7.61 -3.00 -13.37
CA GLU A 175 -7.94 -1.58 -13.18
C GLU A 175 -6.88 -0.60 -13.75
N VAL A 176 -5.94 -1.10 -14.55
CA VAL A 176 -4.90 -0.31 -15.19
C VAL A 176 -5.36 0.05 -16.59
N SER A 177 -6.36 0.93 -16.70
CA SER A 177 -6.69 1.58 -17.97
C SER A 177 -6.09 2.99 -17.96
N GLU A 178 -4.93 3.15 -18.60
CA GLU A 178 -4.56 4.47 -19.10
C GLU A 178 -5.49 4.76 -20.27
N ASN A 179 -6.53 5.58 -20.06
CA ASN A 179 -7.17 6.27 -21.18
C ASN A 179 -6.13 7.23 -21.79
N ARG A 180 -5.26 6.69 -22.64
CA ARG A 180 -4.63 7.49 -23.69
C ARG A 180 -5.67 7.57 -24.79
N ASP A 181 -6.63 8.46 -24.61
CA ASP A 181 -7.46 8.89 -25.72
C ASP A 181 -6.52 9.67 -26.65
N PHE A 182 -5.85 8.95 -27.56
CA PHE A 182 -5.23 9.57 -28.72
C PHE A 182 -6.36 9.98 -29.64
N THR A 183 -6.97 11.13 -29.35
CA THR A 183 -7.70 11.86 -30.39
C THR A 183 -6.65 12.28 -31.40
N ILE A 184 -6.52 11.51 -32.49
CA ILE A 184 -5.94 12.06 -33.71
C ILE A 184 -6.99 13.05 -34.22
N ASP A 185 -6.90 14.29 -33.74
CA ASP A 185 -7.53 15.40 -34.43
C ASP A 185 -6.82 15.49 -35.79
N ASN A 186 -7.52 15.10 -36.85
CA ASN A 186 -7.08 15.27 -38.23
C ASN A 186 -7.11 16.75 -38.67
N ASN A 187 -6.94 17.68 -37.73
CA ASN A 187 -6.87 19.10 -38.00
C ASN A 187 -6.01 19.81 -36.93
N CYS A 188 -4.70 19.58 -36.97
CA CYS A 188 -3.75 20.35 -36.17
C CYS A 188 -2.72 21.02 -37.10
N ASP A 189 -2.94 22.30 -37.36
CA ASP A 189 -1.91 23.20 -37.88
C ASP A 189 -0.73 23.21 -36.90
N LEU A 190 0.42 22.71 -37.36
CA LEU A 190 1.61 22.39 -36.56
C LEU A 190 2.39 23.61 -36.00
N ASN A 191 1.80 24.80 -35.92
CA ASN A 191 2.56 26.04 -35.68
C ASN A 191 2.08 26.94 -34.53
N ASN A 192 1.30 26.45 -33.56
CA ASN A 192 1.00 27.28 -32.37
C ASN A 192 1.08 26.52 -31.03
N PRO A 193 2.06 26.79 -30.16
CA PRO A 193 2.26 26.06 -28.90
C PRO A 193 1.32 26.50 -27.76
N SER A 194 0.20 27.18 -28.05
CA SER A 194 -0.55 27.92 -27.03
C SER A 194 -2.03 27.58 -26.91
N THR A 195 -2.50 26.36 -27.21
CA THR A 195 -3.91 26.01 -26.89
C THR A 195 -4.12 24.51 -26.70
N SER A 196 -4.06 24.02 -25.46
CA SER A 196 -5.00 22.99 -24.95
C SER A 196 -4.77 22.79 -23.44
N ARG A 197 -5.34 23.72 -22.69
CA ARG A 197 -5.57 23.58 -21.25
C ARG A 197 -7.00 23.06 -21.06
N ASN A 198 -7.12 21.98 -20.28
CA ASN A 198 -8.30 21.54 -19.52
C ASN A 198 -9.38 20.88 -20.40
N LEU A 199 -9.84 19.66 -20.12
CA LEU A 199 -10.68 19.27 -18.98
C LEU A 199 -10.34 17.83 -18.52
N GLY A 200 -10.63 17.52 -17.24
CA GLY A 200 -10.42 16.17 -16.65
C GLY A 200 -9.40 16.11 -15.52
N ARG A 201 -8.89 17.25 -15.04
CA ARG A 201 -7.72 17.30 -14.16
C ARG A 201 -8.00 17.30 -12.66
N LYS A 202 -9.24 17.29 -12.15
CA LYS A 202 -9.44 17.51 -10.70
C LYS A 202 -9.05 16.30 -9.84
N ALA A 203 -9.55 15.10 -10.14
CA ALA A 203 -9.23 13.91 -9.33
C ALA A 203 -7.78 13.41 -9.55
N LYS A 204 -7.29 13.43 -10.79
CA LYS A 204 -5.92 13.02 -11.14
C LYS A 204 -4.86 13.99 -10.62
N SER A 205 -5.09 15.30 -10.69
CA SER A 205 -4.15 16.27 -10.07
C SER A 205 -4.13 16.09 -8.56
N VAL A 206 -5.29 15.90 -7.92
CA VAL A 206 -5.36 15.68 -6.47
C VAL A 206 -4.65 14.39 -6.07
N ALA A 207 -4.81 13.29 -6.81
CA ALA A 207 -4.12 12.03 -6.52
C ALA A 207 -2.61 12.12 -6.76
N ILE A 208 -2.17 12.72 -7.87
CA ILE A 208 -0.75 12.92 -8.19
C ILE A 208 -0.10 13.90 -7.20
N GLU A 209 -0.81 14.95 -6.80
CA GLU A 209 -0.33 15.92 -5.81
C GLU A 209 -0.25 15.30 -4.41
N LYS A 210 -1.20 14.42 -4.04
CA LYS A 210 -1.12 13.61 -2.82
C LYS A 210 0.08 12.65 -2.86
N LEU A 211 0.32 11.98 -3.98
CA LEU A 211 1.49 11.11 -4.18
C LEU A 211 2.81 11.90 -4.11
N LYS A 212 2.90 13.06 -4.74
CA LYS A 212 4.09 13.93 -4.70
C LYS A 212 4.36 14.53 -3.33
N LYS A 213 3.32 14.97 -2.61
CA LYS A 213 3.43 15.42 -1.21
C LYS A 213 3.91 14.28 -0.31
N TRP A 214 3.44 13.07 -0.55
CA TRP A 214 3.84 11.88 0.21
C TRP A 214 5.29 11.44 -0.08
N THR A 215 5.78 11.55 -1.32
CA THR A 215 7.18 11.22 -1.67
C THR A 215 8.18 12.25 -1.16
N ASN A 216 7.81 13.54 -1.15
CA ASN A 216 8.71 14.63 -0.76
C ASN A 216 8.68 14.95 0.75
N GLY A 217 7.67 14.46 1.48
CA GLY A 217 7.53 14.66 2.93
C GLY A 217 8.34 13.71 3.82
N ASN A 218 9.13 12.79 3.25
CA ASN A 218 9.99 11.86 4.00
C ASN A 218 11.48 12.22 3.95
N ASN A 219 11.83 13.42 3.48
CA ASN A 219 13.18 13.97 3.53
C ASN A 219 13.17 15.36 4.17
N SER A 220 12.82 15.43 5.45
CA SER A 220 13.16 16.51 6.39
C SER A 220 13.03 15.96 7.80
#